data_AF-A0A4T0A052-F1
#
_entry.id   AF-A0A4T0A052-F1
#
_cell.length_a   1.000
_cell.length_b   1.000
_cell.length_c   1.000
_cell.angle_alpha   90.00
_cell.angle_beta   90.00
_cell.angle_gamma   90.00
#
_symmetry.space_group_name_H-M   'P 1'
#
loop_
_entity.id
_entity.type
_entity.pdbx_description
1 polymer ?
#
loop_
_entity_poly.entity_id
_entity_poly.type
_entity_poly.pdbx_seq_one_letter_code
_entity_poly.pdbx_strand_id
1 'polypeptide(L)'
;MTHQYLSHHVYDADCHQDVAHWDQNKLDRRYNSRMGWSDMSISLMGPVVEDLRRHFAERWNFIYQEKYSSKNSADRYSPLHVSESRNGIVHHDYPSSPDAPLPEHMRERMMERWEESREMIDGFREQVRHHFPNSRHPPPPPPGMPCQIMRSCTKWSHGTDSTEHSIQNAYIEVIRNSHHFIYIENQFFITATGDSQRPIKNQIGAAIVERIVRAAREGEPYHVIVIMPAIPAFAGDLKSDEALGTREILELQYDSINRGGNSIMESIAREGIDPMQYIRFYNLRNYDRINSGGAMRDAEEQSGVSYDDARQDYDQRYGSQNNEYAQGGAYNNEDQQYGGGGQNNRFERYQEATQNIGSHSGLSSGQWDSVASCYMLNGEDIRNVPWEDGTTDEMDAFVSELLYVHSKLLIADDRVVICGSANLNDRSQLGDHDSEIAICIEDPREIDSYMAGRPWRATEFAASLRRLIFRKHLGLLPAQDVTRPDQNFEPIGVPNAYDWGSREDEA
;
A
#
# COMPACT_ATOMS: atom_id res chain seq x y z
N MET A 1 12.92 -10.34 -3.51
CA MET A 1 11.58 -10.19 -4.12
C MET A 1 11.52 -11.11 -5.32
N THR A 2 10.48 -11.93 -5.46
CA THR A 2 10.22 -12.71 -6.66
C THR A 2 9.88 -11.74 -7.81
N HIS A 3 10.67 -11.74 -8.88
CA HIS A 3 10.48 -10.86 -10.05
C HIS A 3 9.35 -11.39 -10.96
N GLN A 4 8.11 -11.31 -10.49
CA GLN A 4 6.95 -11.56 -11.34
C GLN A 4 6.60 -10.28 -12.13
N TYR A 5 6.51 -10.41 -13.45
CA TYR A 5 6.13 -9.33 -14.37
C TYR A 5 4.66 -9.50 -14.73
N LEU A 6 3.83 -8.55 -14.32
CA LEU A 6 2.37 -8.62 -14.40
C LEU A 6 1.79 -7.33 -14.99
N SER A 7 0.76 -7.47 -15.81
CA SER A 7 -0.10 -6.37 -16.25
C SER A 7 -1.56 -6.84 -16.23
N HIS A 8 -2.29 -6.44 -15.18
CA HIS A 8 -3.65 -6.92 -14.91
C HIS A 8 -4.69 -6.38 -15.91
N HIS A 9 -4.43 -5.26 -16.59
CA HIS A 9 -5.33 -4.70 -17.60
C HIS A 9 -5.29 -5.42 -18.94
N VAL A 10 -4.13 -5.98 -19.31
CA VAL A 10 -3.98 -6.70 -20.57
C VAL A 10 -4.39 -8.16 -20.38
N TYR A 11 -4.00 -8.78 -19.26
CA TYR A 11 -4.33 -10.17 -18.94
C TYR A 11 -4.38 -10.41 -17.42
N ASP A 12 -5.57 -10.45 -16.82
CA ASP A 12 -5.74 -10.87 -15.42
C ASP A 12 -5.67 -12.40 -15.28
N ALA A 13 -5.96 -13.14 -16.35
CA ALA A 13 -6.15 -14.58 -16.29
C ALA A 13 -4.95 -15.41 -16.79
N ASP A 14 -4.08 -14.89 -17.64
CA ASP A 14 -3.09 -15.75 -18.34
C ASP A 14 -1.77 -15.95 -17.57
N CYS A 15 -1.44 -15.08 -16.61
CA CYS A 15 -0.26 -15.21 -15.74
C CYS A 15 -0.57 -15.98 -14.43
N HIS A 16 -1.84 -16.09 -14.06
CA HIS A 16 -2.32 -16.82 -12.88
C HIS A 16 -3.08 -18.12 -13.23
N GLN A 17 -3.24 -18.43 -14.52
CA GLN A 17 -3.89 -19.65 -14.99
C GLN A 17 -3.22 -20.91 -14.45
N ASP A 18 -1.90 -20.86 -14.23
CA ASP A 18 -1.13 -21.94 -13.65
C ASP A 18 -0.05 -21.42 -12.70
N VAL A 19 -0.46 -21.09 -11.47
CA VAL A 19 0.46 -20.65 -10.40
C VAL A 19 1.52 -21.70 -10.07
N ALA A 20 1.28 -22.98 -10.39
CA ALA A 20 2.26 -24.04 -10.18
C ALA A 20 3.45 -23.93 -11.16
N HIS A 21 3.24 -23.34 -12.33
CA HIS A 21 4.24 -23.10 -13.38
C HIS A 21 4.54 -21.61 -13.52
N TRP A 22 4.93 -20.98 -12.41
CA TRP A 22 5.22 -19.54 -12.31
C TRP A 22 6.29 -19.02 -13.29
N ASP A 23 7.12 -19.92 -13.83
CA ASP A 23 8.20 -19.67 -14.80
C ASP A 23 7.68 -19.50 -16.23
N GLN A 24 6.48 -20.03 -16.52
CA GLN A 24 5.79 -19.95 -17.80
C GLN A 24 5.00 -18.64 -17.95
N ASN A 25 5.72 -17.52 -17.98
CA ASN A 25 5.11 -16.22 -18.23
C ASN A 25 4.62 -16.13 -19.68
N LYS A 26 3.31 -15.92 -19.89
CA LYS A 26 2.70 -15.77 -21.21
C LYS A 26 2.82 -14.36 -21.80
N LEU A 27 3.23 -13.37 -21.00
CA LEU A 27 3.37 -11.98 -21.43
C LEU A 27 4.78 -11.71 -21.96
N ASP A 28 4.88 -11.33 -23.24
CA ASP A 28 6.16 -10.96 -23.84
C ASP A 28 6.60 -9.57 -23.37
N ARG A 29 7.69 -9.54 -22.60
CA ARG A 29 8.27 -8.31 -22.01
C ARG A 29 8.89 -7.38 -23.06
N ARG A 30 9.11 -7.85 -24.29
CA ARG A 30 9.65 -7.05 -25.41
C ARG A 30 8.62 -6.09 -26.00
N TYR A 31 7.34 -6.32 -25.74
CA TYR A 31 6.25 -5.53 -26.33
C TYR A 31 5.24 -5.01 -25.31
N ASN A 32 5.25 -5.53 -24.07
CA ASN A 32 4.27 -5.17 -23.06
C ASN A 32 4.93 -4.56 -21.83
N SER A 33 4.45 -3.40 -21.40
CA SER A 33 4.81 -2.81 -20.09
C SER A 33 4.15 -3.55 -18.94
N ARG A 34 4.84 -3.64 -17.80
CA ARG A 34 4.20 -4.03 -16.54
C ARG A 34 3.27 -2.92 -16.08
N MET A 35 2.21 -3.31 -15.40
CA MET A 35 1.42 -2.36 -14.64
C MET A 35 2.21 -1.97 -13.38
N GLY A 36 2.44 -0.67 -13.18
CA GLY A 36 3.06 -0.20 -11.93
C GLY A 36 2.15 -0.53 -10.74
N TRP A 37 2.74 -0.86 -9.60
CA TRP A 37 2.00 -1.08 -8.34
C TRP A 37 2.43 -0.03 -7.31
N SER A 38 1.49 0.80 -6.85
CA SER A 38 1.71 1.75 -5.76
C SER A 38 0.88 1.33 -4.57
N ASP A 39 1.54 1.10 -3.45
CA ASP A 39 0.92 0.65 -2.21
C ASP A 39 1.74 1.15 -1.02
N MET A 40 1.21 0.92 0.18
CA MET A 40 1.90 1.23 1.42
C MET A 40 1.94 0.04 2.36
N SER A 41 3.00 -0.01 3.15
CA SER A 41 3.15 -0.99 4.23
C SER A 41 3.67 -0.29 5.48
N ILE A 42 3.19 -0.73 6.65
CA ILE A 42 3.64 -0.23 7.94
C ILE A 42 4.26 -1.38 8.74
N SER A 43 5.39 -1.09 9.35
CA SER A 43 6.07 -1.96 10.29
C SER A 43 5.75 -1.52 11.72
N LEU A 44 5.33 -2.46 12.58
CA LEU A 44 4.87 -2.17 13.94
C LEU A 44 5.82 -2.77 14.98
N MET A 45 6.09 -2.01 16.04
CA MET A 45 6.82 -2.47 17.23
C MET A 45 6.08 -2.02 18.49
N GLY A 46 6.14 -2.84 19.54
CA GLY A 46 5.62 -2.48 20.86
C GLY A 46 4.27 -3.11 21.17
N PRO A 47 3.52 -2.57 22.13
CA PRO A 47 2.28 -3.19 22.64
C PRO A 47 1.22 -3.46 21.57
N VAL A 48 1.12 -2.60 20.55
CA VAL A 48 0.16 -2.75 19.43
C VAL A 48 0.32 -4.07 18.67
N VAL A 49 1.52 -4.67 18.71
CA VAL A 49 1.76 -5.98 18.09
C VAL A 49 0.98 -7.09 18.79
N GLU A 50 0.70 -6.96 20.10
CA GLU A 50 -0.14 -7.93 20.82
C GLU A 50 -1.60 -7.89 20.35
N ASP A 51 -2.10 -6.72 19.95
CA ASP A 51 -3.45 -6.58 19.37
C ASP A 51 -3.51 -7.27 18.00
N LEU A 52 -2.47 -7.14 17.18
CA LEU A 52 -2.35 -7.87 15.90
C LEU A 52 -2.24 -9.39 16.12
N ARG A 53 -1.45 -9.83 17.10
CA ARG A 53 -1.33 -11.26 17.47
C ARG A 53 -2.67 -11.82 17.94
N ARG A 54 -3.45 -11.04 18.67
CA ARG A 54 -4.81 -11.41 19.09
C ARG A 54 -5.73 -11.58 17.89
N HIS A 55 -5.79 -10.58 17.01
CA HIS A 55 -6.60 -10.67 15.79
C HIS A 55 -6.29 -11.96 15.00
N PHE A 56 -5.00 -12.27 14.82
CA PHE A 56 -4.57 -13.51 14.18
C PHE A 56 -4.98 -14.77 14.96
N ALA A 57 -4.75 -14.80 16.28
CA ALA A 57 -5.05 -15.96 17.12
C ALA A 57 -6.55 -16.26 17.20
N GLU A 58 -7.40 -15.22 17.28
CA GLU A 58 -8.87 -15.34 17.23
C GLU A 58 -9.32 -16.00 15.93
N ARG A 59 -8.86 -15.47 14.78
CA ARG A 59 -9.18 -16.02 13.46
C ARG A 59 -8.67 -17.46 13.30
N TRP A 60 -7.43 -17.73 13.71
CA TRP A 60 -6.84 -19.06 13.66
C TRP A 60 -7.63 -20.06 14.49
N ASN A 61 -7.97 -19.71 15.74
CA ASN A 61 -8.71 -20.59 16.63
C ASN A 61 -10.12 -20.88 16.13
N PHE A 62 -10.79 -19.88 15.54
CA PHE A 62 -12.06 -20.07 14.87
C PHE A 62 -11.93 -21.08 13.71
N ILE A 63 -10.99 -20.88 12.79
CA ILE A 63 -10.73 -21.81 11.67
C ILE A 63 -10.33 -23.21 12.17
N TYR A 64 -9.51 -23.27 13.22
CA TYR A 64 -9.09 -24.52 13.84
C TYR A 64 -10.30 -25.31 14.33
N GLN A 65 -11.21 -24.66 15.06
CA GLN A 65 -12.43 -25.29 15.55
C GLN A 65 -13.34 -25.76 14.40
N GLU A 66 -13.55 -24.92 13.40
CA GLU A 66 -14.42 -25.21 12.25
C GLU A 66 -13.90 -26.34 11.35
N LYS A 67 -12.58 -26.37 11.08
CA LYS A 67 -12.01 -27.22 10.01
C LYS A 67 -11.08 -28.31 10.51
N TYR A 68 -10.31 -28.05 11.56
CA TYR A 68 -9.17 -28.89 11.93
C TYR A 68 -9.39 -29.70 13.20
N SER A 69 -10.27 -29.27 14.11
CA SER A 69 -10.60 -29.97 15.37
C SER A 69 -10.95 -31.46 15.17
N SER A 70 -11.62 -31.80 14.07
CA SER A 70 -12.03 -33.17 13.72
C SER A 70 -11.10 -33.89 12.76
N LYS A 71 -10.19 -33.18 12.09
CA LYS A 71 -9.34 -33.70 10.98
C LYS A 71 -7.84 -33.69 11.30
N ASN A 72 -7.45 -33.32 12.52
CA ASN A 72 -6.07 -33.20 12.93
C ASN A 72 -5.44 -34.55 13.31
N SER A 73 -5.45 -35.50 12.37
CA SER A 73 -5.03 -36.91 12.60
C SER A 73 -3.55 -37.09 12.98
N ALA A 74 -2.75 -36.02 13.03
CA ALA A 74 -1.31 -36.06 13.26
C ALA A 74 -0.80 -34.92 14.18
N ASP A 75 -1.68 -34.28 14.97
CA ASP A 75 -1.33 -33.14 15.85
C ASP A 75 -0.54 -32.03 15.14
N ARG A 76 -0.76 -31.86 13.82
CA ARG A 76 -0.04 -30.89 12.99
C ARG A 76 -0.41 -29.45 13.34
N TYR A 77 -1.65 -29.25 13.76
CA TYR A 77 -2.19 -27.93 14.09
C TYR A 77 -2.57 -27.89 15.58
N SER A 78 -2.38 -26.75 16.22
CA SER A 78 -2.82 -26.52 17.59
C SER A 78 -3.47 -25.14 17.71
N PRO A 79 -4.45 -24.98 18.62
CA PRO A 79 -4.99 -23.66 18.90
C PRO A 79 -3.90 -22.77 19.50
N LEU A 80 -3.94 -21.49 19.16
CA LEU A 80 -3.03 -20.49 19.66
C LEU A 80 -3.56 -19.92 20.99
N HIS A 81 -2.65 -19.63 21.90
CA HIS A 81 -3.00 -18.95 23.14
C HIS A 81 -3.36 -17.50 22.85
N VAL A 82 -4.60 -17.11 23.19
CA VAL A 82 -5.03 -15.72 23.18
C VAL A 82 -4.69 -15.15 24.55
N SER A 83 -3.65 -14.30 24.64
CA SER A 83 -3.33 -13.60 25.88
C SER A 83 -4.47 -12.65 26.25
N GLU A 84 -4.92 -12.67 27.50
CA GLU A 84 -5.69 -11.55 28.06
C GLU A 84 -4.84 -10.28 27.96
N SER A 85 -5.42 -9.18 27.50
CA SER A 85 -4.63 -7.98 27.24
C SER A 85 -4.18 -7.44 28.57
N ARG A 86 -2.87 -7.47 28.84
CA ARG A 86 -2.37 -6.93 30.11
C ARG A 86 -2.34 -5.41 30.11
N ASN A 87 -2.37 -4.74 28.95
CA ASN A 87 -2.34 -3.28 28.81
C ASN A 87 -2.99 -2.73 27.52
N GLY A 88 -3.64 -3.57 26.69
CA GLY A 88 -4.16 -3.16 25.38
C GLY A 88 -5.67 -2.96 25.40
N ILE A 89 -6.08 -1.90 24.70
CA ILE A 89 -7.42 -1.37 24.47
C ILE A 89 -8.30 -2.41 23.75
N VAL A 90 -8.69 -3.49 24.44
CA VAL A 90 -9.56 -4.54 23.85
C VAL A 90 -10.88 -4.70 24.62
N HIS A 91 -11.14 -3.77 25.55
CA HIS A 91 -12.46 -3.56 26.17
C HIS A 91 -12.83 -2.08 26.18
N HIS A 92 -12.48 -1.35 25.12
CA HIS A 92 -13.27 -0.16 24.83
C HIS A 92 -14.53 -0.65 24.13
N ASP A 93 -15.66 -0.49 24.80
CA ASP A 93 -16.95 -0.52 24.11
C ASP A 93 -16.88 0.53 23.00
N TYR A 94 -16.69 0.06 21.76
CA TYR A 94 -16.86 0.92 20.61
C TYR A 94 -18.33 1.33 20.61
N PRO A 95 -18.65 2.62 20.47
CA PRO A 95 -20.01 3.03 20.24
C PRO A 95 -20.57 2.23 19.06
N SER A 96 -21.53 1.35 19.35
CA SER A 96 -22.20 0.49 18.38
C SER A 96 -23.19 1.25 17.50
N SER A 97 -23.28 2.57 17.68
CA SER A 97 -24.13 3.48 16.94
C SER A 97 -23.28 4.57 16.27
N PRO A 98 -23.55 4.91 15.00
CA PRO A 98 -22.91 6.01 14.27
C PRO A 98 -22.98 7.38 14.96
N ASP A 99 -23.90 7.54 15.92
CA ASP A 99 -24.17 8.80 16.63
C ASP A 99 -23.72 8.77 18.11
N ALA A 100 -23.16 7.66 18.59
CA ALA A 100 -22.78 7.58 19.99
C ALA A 100 -21.47 8.36 20.22
N PRO A 101 -21.46 9.29 21.19
CA PRO A 101 -20.32 10.17 21.41
C PRO A 101 -19.12 9.34 21.84
N LEU A 102 -18.03 9.44 21.07
CA LEU A 102 -16.75 8.95 21.53
C LEU A 102 -16.29 9.79 22.73
N PRO A 103 -15.56 9.19 23.67
CA PRO A 103 -15.17 9.92 24.85
C PRO A 103 -14.29 11.11 24.48
N GLU A 104 -14.65 12.28 25.01
CA GLU A 104 -13.98 13.56 24.81
C GLU A 104 -12.44 13.37 24.84
N HIS A 105 -11.84 13.69 23.69
CA HIS A 105 -10.43 13.53 23.32
C HIS A 105 -9.80 12.15 23.66
N MET A 106 -9.80 11.24 22.67
CA MET A 106 -8.93 10.06 22.64
C MET A 106 -7.48 10.43 23.03
N ARG A 107 -6.98 11.58 22.57
CA ARG A 107 -5.69 12.18 22.96
C ARG A 107 -5.58 12.52 24.45
N GLU A 108 -6.59 13.14 25.07
CA GLU A 108 -6.54 13.48 26.51
C GLU A 108 -6.62 12.23 27.37
N ARG A 109 -7.49 11.27 27.04
CA ARG A 109 -7.58 9.99 27.76
C ARG A 109 -6.37 9.08 27.54
N MET A 110 -5.76 9.09 26.35
CA MET A 110 -4.49 8.40 26.12
C MET A 110 -3.34 9.07 26.89
N MET A 111 -3.32 10.40 27.01
CA MET A 111 -2.37 11.14 27.83
C MET A 111 -2.56 10.85 29.34
N GLU A 112 -3.80 10.87 29.83
CA GLU A 112 -4.16 10.52 31.22
C GLU A 112 -3.70 9.10 31.55
N ARG A 113 -3.98 8.12 30.67
CA ARG A 113 -3.55 6.72 30.85
C ARG A 113 -2.05 6.50 30.63
N TRP A 114 -1.41 7.31 29.78
CA TRP A 114 0.03 7.33 29.64
C TRP A 114 0.69 7.84 30.94
N GLU A 115 0.10 8.86 31.58
CA GLU A 115 0.51 9.33 32.90
C GLU A 115 0.29 8.27 33.99
N GLU A 116 -0.88 7.60 34.03
CA GLU A 116 -1.15 6.49 34.96
C GLU A 116 -0.20 5.29 34.74
N SER A 117 0.08 4.93 33.50
CA SER A 117 1.03 3.87 33.15
C SER A 117 2.46 4.26 33.51
N ARG A 118 2.82 5.55 33.39
CA ARG A 118 4.12 6.09 33.80
C ARG A 118 4.28 6.04 35.31
N GLU A 119 3.25 6.37 36.09
CA GLU A 119 3.26 6.24 37.56
C GLU A 119 3.39 4.79 38.02
N MET A 120 2.68 3.86 37.37
CA MET A 120 2.76 2.43 37.71
C MET A 120 4.15 1.85 37.38
N ILE A 121 4.75 2.25 36.26
CA ILE A 121 6.11 1.87 35.86
C ILE A 121 7.16 2.51 36.78
N ASP A 122 6.98 3.77 37.22
CA ASP A 122 7.87 4.42 38.18
C ASP A 122 7.77 3.81 39.58
N GLY A 123 6.59 3.38 40.03
CA GLY A 123 6.42 2.61 41.27
C GLY A 123 7.09 1.24 41.21
N PHE A 124 7.02 0.55 40.06
CA PHE A 124 7.76 -0.70 39.82
C PHE A 124 9.27 -0.45 39.76
N ARG A 125 9.72 0.68 39.20
CA ARG A 125 11.12 1.11 39.18
C ARG A 125 11.67 1.44 40.57
N GLU A 126 10.89 2.03 41.47
CA GLU A 126 11.30 2.23 42.87
C GLU A 126 11.49 0.89 43.60
N GLN A 127 10.57 -0.07 43.42
CA GLN A 127 10.70 -1.41 44.01
C GLN A 127 11.93 -2.18 43.48
N VAL A 128 12.25 -2.05 42.19
CA VAL A 128 13.41 -2.70 41.56
C VAL A 128 14.73 -2.00 41.90
N ARG A 129 14.75 -0.65 42.00
CA ARG A 129 15.93 0.13 42.47
C ARG A 129 16.34 -0.23 43.90
N HIS A 130 15.38 -0.53 44.76
CA HIS A 130 15.66 -0.96 46.14
C HIS A 130 16.23 -2.39 46.23
N HIS A 131 15.97 -3.25 45.25
CA HIS A 131 16.43 -4.65 45.26
C HIS A 131 17.75 -4.89 44.50
N PHE A 132 18.11 -4.06 43.51
CA PHE A 132 19.31 -4.28 42.69
C PHE A 132 20.03 -2.95 42.31
N PRO A 133 20.90 -2.41 43.19
CA PRO A 133 21.48 -1.07 43.01
C PRO A 133 22.53 -0.93 41.91
N ASN A 134 22.93 -2.01 41.21
CA ASN A 134 24.09 -2.02 40.30
C ASN A 134 23.83 -2.52 38.86
N SER A 135 22.59 -2.67 38.43
CA SER A 135 22.30 -3.05 37.03
C SER A 135 22.28 -1.82 36.12
N ARG A 136 23.26 -1.70 35.22
CA ARG A 136 23.26 -0.75 34.09
C ARG A 136 22.13 -1.15 33.14
N HIS A 137 20.95 -0.57 33.31
CA HIS A 137 19.87 -0.72 32.35
C HIS A 137 20.12 0.17 31.12
N PRO A 138 19.77 -0.31 29.90
CA PRO A 138 19.73 0.54 28.72
C PRO A 138 18.73 1.70 28.94
N PRO A 139 18.91 2.85 28.26
CA PRO A 139 18.01 3.98 28.40
C PRO A 139 16.56 3.58 28.05
N PRO A 140 15.55 4.22 28.67
CA PRO A 140 14.16 3.93 28.37
C PRO A 140 13.87 4.14 26.87
N PRO A 141 12.98 3.33 26.25
CA PRO A 141 12.59 3.54 24.87
C PRO A 141 11.98 4.95 24.70
N PRO A 142 12.11 5.57 23.52
CA PRO A 142 11.49 6.85 23.21
C PRO A 142 9.98 6.83 23.52
N PRO A 143 9.33 7.99 23.71
CA PRO A 143 7.88 8.06 23.86
C PRO A 143 7.23 7.33 22.68
N GLY A 144 6.49 6.26 22.97
CA GLY A 144 5.84 5.46 21.92
C GLY A 144 4.82 6.31 21.16
N MET A 145 4.66 6.01 19.87
CA MET A 145 3.63 6.61 19.01
C MET A 145 2.27 5.97 19.35
N PRO A 146 1.29 6.72 19.88
CA PRO A 146 -0.07 6.27 20.02
C PRO A 146 -0.62 5.78 18.68
N CYS A 147 -1.10 4.55 18.70
CA CYS A 147 -1.73 3.94 17.56
C CYS A 147 -2.74 2.89 18.03
N GLN A 148 -3.72 2.60 17.18
CA GLN A 148 -4.83 1.71 17.49
C GLN A 148 -5.13 0.81 16.30
N ILE A 149 -5.16 -0.50 16.54
CA ILE A 149 -5.65 -1.47 15.54
C ILE A 149 -7.17 -1.38 15.45
N MET A 150 -7.66 -1.42 14.22
CA MET A 150 -9.07 -1.42 13.85
C MET A 150 -9.32 -2.57 12.89
N ARG A 151 -10.54 -3.08 12.84
CA ARG A 151 -10.90 -4.21 11.99
C ARG A 151 -12.32 -4.14 11.47
N SER A 152 -12.52 -4.82 10.35
CA SER A 152 -13.82 -5.23 9.86
C SER A 152 -13.91 -6.73 10.07
N CYS A 153 -14.82 -7.19 10.93
CA CYS A 153 -15.00 -8.62 11.14
C CYS A 153 -16.38 -8.93 11.72
N THR A 154 -16.86 -10.14 11.45
CA THR A 154 -18.09 -10.66 12.03
C THR A 154 -17.97 -12.16 12.32
N LYS A 155 -19.08 -12.75 12.78
CA LYS A 155 -19.23 -14.16 13.15
C LYS A 155 -18.64 -15.14 12.13
N TRP A 156 -18.89 -14.96 10.83
CA TRP A 156 -18.40 -15.89 9.81
C TRP A 156 -16.88 -15.84 9.63
N SER A 157 -16.25 -14.71 9.94
CA SER A 157 -14.83 -14.47 9.69
C SER A 157 -13.94 -14.76 10.91
N HIS A 158 -14.44 -14.46 12.11
CA HIS A 158 -13.67 -14.48 13.37
C HIS A 158 -14.42 -15.15 14.52
N GLY A 159 -15.65 -15.64 14.31
CA GLY A 159 -16.46 -16.23 15.39
C GLY A 159 -16.95 -15.22 16.43
N THR A 160 -16.91 -13.91 16.13
CA THR A 160 -17.37 -12.86 17.05
C THR A 160 -18.90 -12.85 17.20
N ASP A 161 -19.38 -12.49 18.38
CA ASP A 161 -20.83 -12.40 18.66
C ASP A 161 -21.50 -11.20 17.98
N SER A 162 -20.74 -10.13 17.75
CA SER A 162 -21.16 -8.92 17.04
C SER A 162 -20.30 -8.66 15.80
N THR A 163 -20.87 -7.94 14.84
CA THR A 163 -20.12 -7.34 13.73
C THR A 163 -19.35 -6.13 14.23
N GLU A 164 -18.06 -6.09 13.93
CA GLU A 164 -17.19 -4.94 14.15
C GLU A 164 -16.89 -4.25 12.82
N HIS A 165 -17.09 -2.93 12.79
CA HIS A 165 -16.78 -2.04 11.68
C HIS A 165 -16.00 -0.82 12.19
N SER A 166 -15.01 -1.06 13.06
CA SER A 166 -14.23 0.00 13.72
C SER A 166 -13.40 0.81 12.71
N ILE A 167 -13.05 0.23 11.57
CA ILE A 167 -12.40 0.93 10.46
C ILE A 167 -13.29 2.05 9.91
N GLN A 168 -14.54 1.75 9.55
CA GLN A 168 -15.47 2.75 9.02
C GLN A 168 -15.73 3.87 10.02
N ASN A 169 -15.90 3.50 11.30
CA ASN A 169 -16.12 4.48 12.36
C ASN A 169 -14.96 5.49 12.42
N ALA A 170 -13.72 5.01 12.39
CA ALA A 170 -12.54 5.88 12.41
C ALA A 170 -12.40 6.73 11.14
N TYR A 171 -12.68 6.17 9.96
CA TYR A 171 -12.71 6.96 8.72
C TYR A 171 -13.71 8.12 8.82
N ILE A 172 -14.95 7.85 9.24
CA ILE A 172 -16.00 8.87 9.39
C ILE A 172 -15.60 9.92 10.43
N GLU A 173 -15.11 9.49 11.59
CA GLU A 173 -14.71 10.38 12.68
C GLU A 173 -13.54 11.30 12.27
N VAL A 174 -12.48 10.74 11.69
CA VAL A 174 -11.31 11.53 11.27
C VAL A 174 -11.70 12.54 10.20
N ILE A 175 -12.57 12.15 9.25
CA ILE A 175 -13.08 13.08 8.23
C ILE A 175 -13.89 14.22 8.88
N ARG A 176 -14.85 13.89 9.76
CA ARG A 176 -15.69 14.89 10.43
C ARG A 176 -14.90 15.86 11.30
N ASN A 177 -13.85 15.37 11.96
CA ASN A 177 -13.02 16.16 12.87
C ASN A 177 -11.82 16.83 12.18
N SER A 178 -11.54 16.54 10.91
CA SER A 178 -10.48 17.23 10.17
C SER A 178 -10.78 18.74 10.04
N HIS A 179 -9.74 19.57 10.05
CA HIS A 179 -9.83 21.02 10.06
C HIS A 179 -9.41 21.64 8.73
N HIS A 180 -8.42 21.10 8.05
CA HIS A 180 -7.75 21.75 6.92
C HIS A 180 -7.74 20.90 5.66
N PHE A 181 -7.38 19.62 5.75
CA PHE A 181 -7.44 18.75 4.61
C PHE A 181 -7.51 17.28 4.99
N ILE A 182 -8.02 16.49 4.06
CA ILE A 182 -7.83 15.04 4.04
C ILE A 182 -7.22 14.62 2.70
N TYR A 183 -6.25 13.73 2.77
CA TYR A 183 -5.63 13.06 1.63
C TYR A 183 -5.97 11.58 1.68
N ILE A 184 -6.51 11.05 0.59
CA ILE A 184 -6.93 9.65 0.48
C ILE A 184 -6.19 9.02 -0.71
N GLU A 185 -5.54 7.88 -0.49
CA GLU A 185 -5.21 6.95 -1.57
C GLU A 185 -6.02 5.68 -1.37
N ASN A 186 -6.87 5.32 -2.34
CA ASN A 186 -7.65 4.10 -2.24
C ASN A 186 -7.85 3.43 -3.60
N GLN A 187 -7.79 2.09 -3.61
CA GLN A 187 -8.05 1.27 -4.80
C GLN A 187 -9.48 1.42 -5.31
N PHE A 188 -10.45 1.55 -4.40
CA PHE A 188 -11.85 1.75 -4.74
C PHE A 188 -12.38 3.00 -4.05
N PHE A 189 -13.35 3.64 -4.69
CA PHE A 189 -14.05 4.81 -4.13
C PHE A 189 -15.56 4.67 -4.36
N ILE A 190 -16.20 3.78 -3.59
CA ILE A 190 -17.62 3.46 -3.66
C ILE A 190 -18.27 3.74 -2.30
N THR A 191 -19.07 4.81 -2.22
CA THR A 191 -19.62 5.28 -0.95
C THR A 191 -20.93 6.02 -1.14
N ALA A 192 -21.76 6.06 -0.09
CA ALA A 192 -23.02 6.78 -0.09
C ALA A 192 -22.89 8.13 0.62
N THR A 193 -23.66 9.12 0.16
CA THR A 193 -23.88 10.41 0.84
C THR A 193 -25.18 10.44 1.65
N GLY A 194 -25.85 9.30 1.79
CA GLY A 194 -27.07 9.12 2.58
C GLY A 194 -27.79 7.80 2.26
N ASP A 195 -28.91 7.54 2.92
CA ASP A 195 -29.64 6.25 2.84
C ASP A 195 -30.37 6.00 1.50
N SER A 196 -30.44 7.00 0.63
CA SER A 196 -31.15 6.92 -0.65
C SER A 196 -30.34 6.20 -1.75
N GLN A 197 -29.03 6.04 -1.59
CA GLN A 197 -28.12 5.45 -2.59
C GLN A 197 -27.97 3.93 -2.46
N ARG A 198 -29.09 3.21 -2.36
CA ARG A 198 -29.07 1.74 -2.36
C ARG A 198 -28.47 1.21 -3.68
N PRO A 199 -27.68 0.13 -3.65
CA PRO A 199 -27.44 -0.77 -2.52
C PRO A 199 -26.34 -0.34 -1.54
N ILE A 200 -25.61 0.75 -1.81
CA ILE A 200 -24.45 1.20 -1.03
C ILE A 200 -24.88 1.76 0.33
N LYS A 201 -24.21 1.36 1.40
CA LYS A 201 -24.58 1.70 2.79
C LYS A 201 -23.50 2.45 3.55
N ASN A 202 -22.22 2.27 3.23
CA ASN A 202 -21.16 2.94 3.98
C ASN A 202 -21.28 4.47 3.86
N GLN A 203 -21.06 5.18 4.98
CA GLN A 203 -21.37 6.62 5.11
C GLN A 203 -20.13 7.52 5.03
N ILE A 204 -19.05 7.04 4.42
CA ILE A 204 -17.81 7.82 4.29
C ILE A 204 -18.02 9.03 3.35
N GLY A 205 -18.78 8.87 2.27
CA GLY A 205 -19.17 9.95 1.37
C GLY A 205 -20.03 10.99 2.05
N ALA A 206 -20.94 10.57 2.93
CA ALA A 206 -21.76 11.47 3.74
C ALA A 206 -20.88 12.33 4.67
N ALA A 207 -19.89 11.71 5.33
CA ALA A 207 -18.93 12.44 6.17
C ALA A 207 -18.11 13.47 5.37
N ILE A 208 -17.68 13.14 4.15
CA ILE A 208 -16.97 14.06 3.25
C ILE A 208 -17.86 15.25 2.88
N VAL A 209 -19.10 14.99 2.45
CA VAL A 209 -20.07 16.05 2.10
C VAL A 209 -20.34 16.95 3.31
N GLU A 210 -20.62 16.35 4.48
CA GLU A 210 -20.87 17.07 5.73
C GLU A 210 -19.70 18.01 6.08
N ARG A 211 -18.47 17.49 6.03
CA ARG A 211 -17.27 18.28 6.36
C ARG A 211 -17.02 19.42 5.38
N ILE A 212 -17.16 19.18 4.07
CA ILE A 212 -17.01 20.21 3.04
C ILE A 212 -18.07 21.30 3.19
N VAL A 213 -19.33 20.91 3.37
CA VAL A 213 -20.44 21.86 3.56
C VAL A 213 -20.23 22.71 4.81
N ARG A 214 -19.72 22.12 5.91
CA ARG A 214 -19.32 22.87 7.11
C ARG A 214 -18.25 23.91 6.79
N ALA A 215 -17.14 23.51 6.15
CA ALA A 215 -16.05 24.42 5.79
C ALA A 215 -16.53 25.59 4.92
N ALA A 216 -17.36 25.29 3.91
CA ALA A 216 -17.87 26.30 2.99
C ALA A 216 -18.78 27.32 3.68
N ARG A 217 -19.65 26.86 4.58
CA ARG A 217 -20.55 27.74 5.36
C ARG A 217 -19.78 28.61 6.35
N GLU A 218 -18.69 28.08 6.91
CA GLU A 218 -17.83 28.79 7.86
C GLU A 218 -16.77 29.67 7.17
N GLY A 219 -16.61 29.56 5.85
CA GLY A 219 -15.60 30.28 5.08
C GLY A 219 -14.16 29.80 5.37
N GLU A 220 -14.00 28.54 5.78
CA GLU A 220 -12.72 27.94 6.08
C GLU A 220 -12.04 27.37 4.82
N PRO A 221 -10.72 27.54 4.66
CA PRO A 221 -9.97 26.83 3.64
C PRO A 221 -9.91 25.34 3.99
N TYR A 222 -10.54 24.50 3.15
CA TYR A 222 -10.57 23.05 3.33
C TYR A 222 -10.43 22.31 2.00
N HIS A 223 -9.62 21.26 1.97
CA HIS A 223 -9.38 20.47 0.76
C HIS A 223 -9.47 18.96 0.98
N VAL A 224 -10.04 18.25 0.01
CA VAL A 224 -10.10 16.79 -0.08
C VAL A 224 -9.38 16.37 -1.35
N ILE A 225 -8.31 15.59 -1.18
CA ILE A 225 -7.49 15.10 -2.29
C ILE A 225 -7.64 13.59 -2.33
N VAL A 226 -8.17 13.06 -3.43
CA VAL A 226 -8.38 11.62 -3.61
C VAL A 226 -7.54 11.12 -4.78
N ILE A 227 -6.64 10.18 -4.50
CA ILE A 227 -5.86 9.44 -5.49
C ILE A 227 -6.44 8.04 -5.62
N MET A 228 -6.79 7.65 -6.84
CA MET A 228 -7.39 6.34 -7.12
C MET A 228 -6.91 5.84 -8.49
N PRO A 229 -6.98 4.52 -8.77
CA PRO A 229 -6.54 4.02 -10.06
C PRO A 229 -7.45 4.58 -11.17
N ALA A 230 -6.87 4.85 -12.35
CA ALA A 230 -7.64 5.38 -13.48
C ALA A 230 -8.76 4.43 -13.92
N ILE A 231 -8.52 3.13 -13.79
CA ILE A 231 -9.44 2.03 -14.10
C ILE A 231 -9.20 0.94 -13.03
N PRO A 232 -10.24 0.26 -12.51
CA PRO A 232 -10.07 -0.91 -11.65
C PRO A 232 -9.30 -2.04 -12.35
N ALA A 233 -8.36 -2.69 -11.69
CA ALA A 233 -7.55 -3.76 -12.28
C ALA A 233 -8.35 -5.07 -12.37
N PHE A 234 -8.97 -5.28 -13.53
CA PHE A 234 -9.59 -6.53 -13.94
C PHE A 234 -9.24 -6.82 -15.39
N ALA A 235 -9.24 -8.10 -15.76
CA ALA A 235 -8.92 -8.54 -17.12
C ALA A 235 -9.85 -7.96 -18.17
N GLY A 236 -9.27 -7.72 -19.33
CA GLY A 236 -9.99 -7.64 -20.59
C GLY A 236 -10.19 -6.22 -21.09
N ASP A 237 -10.47 -6.13 -22.38
CA ASP A 237 -10.88 -4.87 -23.00
C ASP A 237 -12.18 -4.39 -22.31
N LEU A 238 -12.20 -3.14 -21.83
CA LEU A 238 -13.37 -2.53 -21.20
C LEU A 238 -14.64 -2.59 -22.06
N LYS A 239 -14.48 -2.77 -23.37
CA LYS A 239 -15.60 -2.91 -24.33
C LYS A 239 -16.12 -4.33 -24.47
N SER A 240 -15.41 -5.35 -23.96
CA SER A 240 -15.84 -6.74 -24.06
C SER A 240 -16.92 -7.09 -23.03
N ASP A 241 -17.71 -8.12 -23.33
CA ASP A 241 -18.70 -8.66 -22.39
C ASP A 241 -18.05 -9.27 -21.14
N GLU A 242 -16.78 -9.66 -21.23
CA GLU A 242 -15.98 -10.17 -20.11
C GLU A 242 -15.66 -9.07 -19.06
N ALA A 243 -15.67 -7.79 -19.47
CA ALA A 243 -15.43 -6.64 -18.60
C ALA A 243 -16.70 -6.09 -17.94
N LEU A 244 -17.80 -6.87 -17.88
CA LEU A 244 -19.07 -6.41 -17.28
C LEU A 244 -18.91 -6.05 -15.79
N GLY A 245 -18.20 -6.86 -15.00
CA GLY A 245 -17.92 -6.54 -13.59
C GLY A 245 -17.07 -5.28 -13.41
N THR A 246 -16.10 -5.05 -14.30
CA THR A 246 -15.30 -3.83 -14.32
C THR A 246 -16.16 -2.59 -14.60
N ARG A 247 -17.11 -2.70 -15.54
CA ARG A 247 -18.05 -1.63 -15.88
C ARG A 247 -19.01 -1.32 -14.74
N GLU A 248 -19.51 -2.34 -14.04
CA GLU A 248 -20.35 -2.15 -12.84
C GLU A 248 -19.60 -1.41 -11.72
N ILE A 249 -18.35 -1.79 -11.47
CA ILE A 249 -17.51 -1.09 -10.47
C ILE A 249 -17.28 0.37 -10.89
N LEU A 250 -16.98 0.62 -12.16
CA LEU A 250 -16.82 1.98 -12.67
C LEU A 250 -18.11 2.79 -12.49
N GLU A 251 -19.27 2.22 -12.79
CA GLU A 251 -20.57 2.87 -12.59
C GLU A 251 -20.77 3.27 -11.12
N LEU A 252 -20.57 2.35 -10.18
CA LEU A 252 -20.68 2.63 -8.74
C LEU A 252 -19.69 3.69 -8.25
N GLN A 253 -18.46 3.72 -8.80
CA GLN A 253 -17.50 4.77 -8.48
C GLN A 253 -17.96 6.13 -9.02
N TYR A 254 -18.43 6.19 -10.27
CA TYR A 254 -18.97 7.43 -10.81
C TYR A 254 -20.21 7.90 -10.06
N ASP A 255 -21.08 7.00 -9.62
CA ASP A 255 -22.26 7.33 -8.80
C ASP A 255 -21.88 7.85 -7.40
N SER A 256 -20.72 7.46 -6.89
CA SER A 256 -20.18 8.00 -5.64
C SER A 256 -19.56 9.39 -5.86
N ILE A 257 -18.91 9.60 -7.01
CA ILE A 257 -18.15 10.81 -7.33
C ILE A 257 -19.05 11.91 -7.90
N ASN A 258 -19.69 11.70 -9.07
CA ASN A 258 -20.36 12.76 -9.82
C ASN A 258 -21.61 12.37 -10.64
N ARG A 259 -22.19 11.19 -10.43
CA ARG A 259 -23.41 10.71 -11.13
C ARG A 259 -24.45 10.16 -10.16
N GLY A 260 -25.65 9.87 -10.67
CA GLY A 260 -26.70 9.22 -9.88
C GLY A 260 -27.57 10.17 -9.04
N GLY A 261 -27.38 11.49 -9.15
CA GLY A 261 -28.20 12.51 -8.51
C GLY A 261 -27.89 12.76 -7.04
N ASN A 262 -27.19 11.84 -6.36
CA ASN A 262 -26.80 11.91 -4.96
C ASN A 262 -25.30 11.68 -4.75
N SER A 263 -24.48 11.80 -5.80
CA SER A 263 -23.02 11.73 -5.63
C SER A 263 -22.47 12.83 -4.72
N ILE A 264 -21.21 12.70 -4.27
CA ILE A 264 -20.55 13.73 -3.46
C ILE A 264 -20.59 15.09 -4.16
N MET A 265 -20.25 15.15 -5.45
CA MET A 265 -20.21 16.40 -6.21
C MET A 265 -21.61 17.03 -6.34
N GLU A 266 -22.63 16.22 -6.63
CA GLU A 266 -24.02 16.70 -6.74
C GLU A 266 -24.61 17.13 -5.40
N SER A 267 -24.31 16.39 -4.33
CA SER A 267 -24.76 16.68 -2.97
C SER A 267 -24.16 17.98 -2.43
N ILE A 268 -22.89 18.27 -2.70
CA ILE A 268 -22.28 19.57 -2.37
C ILE A 268 -22.88 20.70 -3.23
N ALA A 269 -23.03 20.48 -4.54
CA ALA A 269 -23.59 21.48 -5.45
C ALA A 269 -25.03 21.88 -5.08
N ARG A 270 -25.82 20.94 -4.54
CA ARG A 270 -27.19 21.19 -4.07
C ARG A 270 -27.25 22.22 -2.93
N GLU A 271 -26.19 22.32 -2.13
CA GLU A 271 -26.05 23.32 -1.07
C GLU A 271 -25.61 24.70 -1.60
N GLY A 272 -25.49 24.88 -2.92
CA GLY A 272 -25.05 26.13 -3.55
C GLY A 272 -23.54 26.36 -3.49
N ILE A 273 -22.77 25.31 -3.22
CA ILE A 273 -21.30 25.33 -3.10
C ILE A 273 -20.68 24.73 -4.36
N ASP A 274 -19.63 25.35 -4.91
CA ASP A 274 -18.87 24.75 -6.01
C ASP A 274 -17.97 23.61 -5.48
N PRO A 275 -18.28 22.34 -5.75
CA PRO A 275 -17.50 21.22 -5.21
C PRO A 275 -16.04 21.22 -5.68
N MET A 276 -15.75 21.78 -6.86
CA MET A 276 -14.40 21.80 -7.43
C MET A 276 -13.44 22.70 -6.64
N GLN A 277 -13.93 23.54 -5.74
CA GLN A 277 -13.10 24.32 -4.82
C GLN A 277 -12.58 23.47 -3.63
N TYR A 278 -13.27 22.38 -3.31
CA TYR A 278 -13.04 21.60 -2.09
C TYR A 278 -12.50 20.20 -2.35
N ILE A 279 -13.00 19.48 -3.36
CA ILE A 279 -12.61 18.09 -3.61
C ILE A 279 -12.05 17.89 -5.01
N ARG A 280 -10.95 17.13 -5.11
CA ARG A 280 -10.29 16.77 -6.38
C ARG A 280 -9.92 15.30 -6.41
N PHE A 281 -10.12 14.69 -7.58
CA PHE A 281 -9.78 13.30 -7.86
C PHE A 281 -8.64 13.26 -8.88
N TYR A 282 -7.63 12.44 -8.60
CA TYR A 282 -6.46 12.24 -9.44
C TYR A 282 -6.20 10.74 -9.63
N ASN A 283 -5.47 10.42 -10.70
CA ASN A 283 -4.90 9.10 -10.90
C ASN A 283 -3.41 9.23 -11.18
N LEU A 284 -2.69 8.11 -11.06
CA LEU A 284 -1.27 8.04 -11.35
C LEU A 284 -1.06 7.31 -12.67
N ARG A 285 -0.22 7.89 -13.52
CA ARG A 285 0.20 7.31 -14.79
C ARG A 285 1.67 7.59 -14.97
N ASN A 286 2.37 6.60 -15.50
CA ASN A 286 3.77 6.73 -15.83
C ASN A 286 4.01 6.48 -17.31
N TYR A 287 5.20 6.86 -17.77
CA TYR A 287 5.72 6.44 -19.06
C TYR A 287 7.16 5.94 -18.89
N ASP A 288 7.54 5.04 -19.77
CA ASP A 288 8.91 4.55 -19.86
C ASP A 288 9.19 4.14 -21.31
N ARG A 289 10.37 3.60 -21.58
CA ARG A 289 10.69 2.97 -22.86
C ARG A 289 10.90 1.48 -22.68
N ILE A 290 10.43 0.68 -23.64
CA ILE A 290 10.83 -0.72 -23.75
C ILE A 290 12.09 -0.75 -24.62
N ASN A 291 13.17 -1.36 -24.14
CA ASN A 291 14.35 -1.59 -24.98
C ASN A 291 13.96 -2.58 -26.10
N SER A 292 13.61 -2.13 -27.31
CA SER A 292 13.13 -2.99 -28.41
C SER A 292 13.98 -2.94 -29.68
N GLY A 293 15.07 -2.16 -29.67
CA GLY A 293 15.84 -1.79 -30.86
C GLY A 293 17.00 -2.73 -31.21
N GLY A 294 18.23 -2.32 -30.95
CA GLY A 294 19.46 -2.96 -31.41
C GLY A 294 20.17 -3.79 -30.35
N ALA A 295 20.35 -3.27 -29.13
CA ALA A 295 21.16 -3.92 -28.10
C ALA A 295 20.73 -5.35 -27.73
N MET A 296 19.42 -5.63 -27.71
CA MET A 296 18.91 -6.99 -27.45
C MET A 296 19.19 -7.95 -28.61
N ARG A 297 19.03 -7.49 -29.85
CA ARG A 297 19.32 -8.28 -31.06
C ARG A 297 20.80 -8.60 -31.16
N ASP A 298 21.65 -7.60 -30.93
CA ASP A 298 23.10 -7.78 -30.93
C ASP A 298 23.54 -8.74 -29.80
N ALA A 299 22.87 -8.70 -28.64
CA ALA A 299 23.17 -9.59 -27.52
C ALA A 299 22.79 -11.05 -27.82
N GLU A 300 21.67 -11.27 -28.49
CA GLU A 300 21.26 -12.58 -28.97
C GLU A 300 22.22 -13.10 -30.05
N GLU A 301 22.62 -12.27 -31.01
CA GLU A 301 23.58 -12.63 -32.06
C GLU A 301 24.97 -12.95 -31.51
N GLN A 302 25.48 -12.12 -30.59
CA GLN A 302 26.83 -12.28 -30.04
C GLN A 302 26.91 -13.41 -29.00
N SER A 303 25.88 -13.62 -28.19
CA SER A 303 25.85 -14.71 -27.21
C SER A 303 25.44 -16.07 -27.81
N GLY A 304 24.69 -16.04 -28.93
CA GLY A 304 24.02 -17.21 -29.49
C GLY A 304 22.91 -17.77 -28.59
N VAL A 305 22.42 -16.97 -27.63
CA VAL A 305 21.39 -17.33 -26.65
C VAL A 305 20.25 -16.34 -26.79
N SER A 306 19.01 -16.82 -26.95
CA SER A 306 17.84 -15.94 -26.98
C SER A 306 17.61 -15.30 -25.60
N TYR A 307 17.02 -14.11 -25.56
CA TYR A 307 16.64 -13.45 -24.31
C TYR A 307 15.74 -14.36 -23.45
N ASP A 308 14.80 -15.09 -24.07
CA ASP A 308 13.91 -16.01 -23.38
C ASP A 308 14.66 -17.19 -22.75
N ASP A 309 15.66 -17.76 -23.44
CA ASP A 309 16.49 -18.83 -22.89
C ASP A 309 17.38 -18.34 -21.73
N ALA A 310 17.93 -17.12 -21.84
CA ALA A 310 18.73 -16.51 -20.79
C ALA A 310 17.89 -16.19 -19.54
N ARG A 311 16.66 -15.70 -19.73
CA ARG A 311 15.68 -15.45 -18.67
C ARG A 311 15.32 -16.74 -17.94
N GLN A 312 14.96 -17.80 -18.67
CA GLN A 312 14.61 -19.08 -18.06
C GLN A 312 15.76 -19.67 -17.23
N ASP A 313 17.00 -19.55 -17.72
CA ASP A 313 18.21 -19.97 -16.99
C ASP A 313 18.39 -19.18 -15.67
N TYR A 314 18.12 -17.87 -15.67
CA TYR A 314 18.16 -17.02 -14.47
C TYR A 314 17.04 -17.37 -13.47
N ASP A 315 15.80 -17.45 -13.95
CA ASP A 315 14.63 -17.74 -13.13
C ASP A 315 14.78 -19.12 -12.45
N GLN A 316 15.29 -20.14 -13.17
CA GLN A 316 15.56 -21.46 -12.59
C GLN A 316 16.64 -21.43 -11.50
N ARG A 317 17.74 -20.68 -11.70
CA ARG A 317 18.85 -20.59 -10.73
C ARG A 317 18.43 -19.90 -9.44
N TYR A 318 17.75 -18.77 -9.52
CA TYR A 318 17.43 -17.94 -8.36
C TYR A 318 16.02 -18.19 -7.80
N GLY A 319 15.09 -18.71 -8.60
CA GLY A 319 13.77 -19.15 -8.13
C GLY A 319 13.82 -20.44 -7.32
N SER A 320 14.80 -21.31 -7.59
CA SER A 320 14.94 -22.59 -6.87
C SER A 320 15.74 -22.49 -5.55
N GLN A 321 16.46 -21.40 -5.30
CA GLN A 321 17.25 -21.21 -4.07
C GLN A 321 16.42 -20.96 -2.80
N ASN A 322 15.13 -20.60 -2.92
CA ASN A 322 14.26 -20.35 -1.76
C ASN A 322 13.54 -21.60 -1.23
N ASN A 323 13.82 -22.80 -1.77
CA ASN A 323 13.08 -24.02 -1.43
C ASN A 323 13.81 -24.97 -0.46
N GLU A 324 14.76 -24.47 0.34
CA GLU A 324 15.50 -25.29 1.31
C GLU A 324 14.71 -25.58 2.62
N TYR A 325 13.52 -25.00 2.81
CA TYR A 325 12.65 -25.28 3.97
C TYR A 325 11.41 -26.13 3.67
N ALA A 326 11.20 -26.57 2.42
CA ALA A 326 10.07 -27.41 2.04
C ALA A 326 10.40 -28.91 2.14
N GLN A 327 10.93 -29.37 3.28
CA GLN A 327 11.11 -30.81 3.52
C GLN A 327 9.82 -31.39 4.12
N GLY A 328 8.93 -31.93 3.28
CA GLY A 328 7.74 -32.63 3.78
C GLY A 328 6.64 -32.91 2.77
N GLY A 329 6.96 -33.42 1.57
CA GLY A 329 5.95 -33.85 0.61
C GLY A 329 6.56 -34.70 -0.49
N ALA A 330 6.56 -36.01 -0.30
CA ALA A 330 6.97 -36.98 -1.31
C ALA A 330 6.02 -36.92 -2.51
N TYR A 331 6.49 -36.34 -3.62
CA TYR A 331 5.96 -36.59 -4.94
C TYR A 331 7.08 -37.14 -5.80
N ASN A 332 6.97 -38.43 -6.12
CA ASN A 332 7.82 -39.12 -7.08
C ASN A 332 7.62 -38.49 -8.45
N ASN A 333 8.64 -37.81 -8.96
CA ASN A 333 8.86 -37.68 -10.40
C ASN A 333 10.05 -38.57 -10.75
N GLU A 334 9.75 -39.81 -11.11
CA GLU A 334 10.62 -40.59 -11.97
C GLU A 334 10.57 -39.96 -13.39
N ASP A 335 11.71 -39.99 -14.08
CA ASP A 335 11.96 -39.56 -15.47
C ASP A 335 12.33 -38.09 -15.72
N GLN A 336 13.62 -37.76 -15.57
CA GLN A 336 14.57 -37.70 -16.70
C GLN A 336 15.95 -37.25 -16.22
N GLN A 337 16.84 -38.22 -16.07
CA GLN A 337 18.27 -38.01 -15.88
C GLN A 337 18.90 -37.63 -17.23
N TYR A 338 19.02 -36.33 -17.52
CA TYR A 338 19.98 -35.87 -18.53
C TYR A 338 21.32 -35.55 -17.86
N GLY A 339 22.25 -36.50 -17.99
CA GLY A 339 23.67 -36.23 -17.81
C GLY A 339 24.20 -35.39 -18.97
N GLY A 340 24.97 -34.34 -18.65
CA GLY A 340 25.63 -33.52 -19.67
C GLY A 340 26.39 -32.36 -19.03
N GLY A 341 27.61 -32.61 -18.57
CA GLY A 341 28.53 -31.55 -18.18
C GLY A 341 28.85 -30.64 -19.38
N GLY A 342 28.77 -29.32 -19.19
CA GLY A 342 29.37 -28.33 -20.10
C GLY A 342 28.51 -27.12 -20.52
N GLN A 343 27.22 -27.03 -20.16
CA GLN A 343 26.33 -25.97 -20.68
C GLN A 343 25.74 -25.00 -19.63
N ASN A 344 26.32 -24.93 -18.43
CA ASN A 344 25.77 -24.14 -17.33
C ASN A 344 26.20 -22.67 -17.35
N ASN A 345 25.95 -21.91 -18.43
CA ASN A 345 26.16 -20.45 -18.45
C ASN A 345 25.42 -19.73 -19.60
N ARG A 346 24.10 -19.94 -19.74
CA ARG A 346 23.33 -19.22 -20.76
C ARG A 346 23.07 -17.78 -20.35
N PHE A 347 22.63 -17.55 -19.11
CA PHE A 347 22.45 -16.21 -18.58
C PHE A 347 23.76 -15.40 -18.53
N GLU A 348 24.85 -16.01 -18.03
CA GLU A 348 26.15 -15.34 -17.94
C GLU A 348 26.71 -14.98 -19.33
N ARG A 349 26.60 -15.87 -20.32
CA ARG A 349 27.00 -15.56 -21.71
C ARG A 349 26.16 -14.45 -22.33
N TYR A 350 24.85 -14.43 -22.04
CA TYR A 350 23.98 -13.35 -22.49
C TYR A 350 24.38 -12.02 -21.86
N GLN A 351 24.61 -11.98 -20.54
CA GLN A 351 25.08 -10.77 -19.85
C GLN A 351 26.46 -10.31 -20.33
N GLU A 352 27.41 -11.22 -20.54
CA GLU A 352 28.73 -10.90 -21.10
C GLU A 352 28.63 -10.28 -22.50
N ALA A 353 27.74 -10.80 -23.35
CA ALA A 353 27.47 -10.20 -24.67
C ALA A 353 26.88 -8.80 -24.54
N THR A 354 25.87 -8.61 -23.68
CA THR A 354 25.27 -7.30 -23.40
C THR A 354 26.31 -6.27 -22.93
N GLN A 355 27.25 -6.68 -22.08
CA GLN A 355 28.35 -5.81 -21.62
C GLN A 355 29.31 -5.40 -22.77
N ASN A 356 29.48 -6.25 -23.78
CA ASN A 356 30.40 -6.02 -24.90
C ASN A 356 29.80 -5.15 -26.03
N ILE A 357 28.47 -5.13 -26.19
CA ILE A 357 27.76 -4.34 -27.22
C ILE A 357 27.75 -2.85 -26.90
N GLY A 358 27.79 -2.50 -25.61
CA GLY A 358 27.67 -1.13 -25.10
C GLY A 358 28.72 -0.11 -25.56
N SER A 359 29.69 -0.45 -26.41
CA SER A 359 30.75 0.50 -26.81
C SER A 359 30.37 1.48 -27.94
N HIS A 360 29.26 1.27 -28.65
CA HIS A 360 28.97 2.02 -29.89
C HIS A 360 27.81 3.04 -29.83
N SER A 361 26.87 2.97 -28.86
CA SER A 361 25.62 3.77 -28.86
C SER A 361 25.38 4.69 -27.66
N GLY A 362 26.32 4.83 -26.70
CA GLY A 362 26.11 5.68 -25.50
C GLY A 362 25.11 5.11 -24.47
N LEU A 363 24.56 3.92 -24.74
CA LEU A 363 23.72 3.11 -23.87
C LEU A 363 24.52 2.20 -22.92
N SER A 364 25.84 2.40 -22.88
CA SER A 364 26.85 1.52 -22.27
C SER A 364 26.70 1.25 -20.77
N SER A 365 25.98 2.12 -20.05
CA SER A 365 25.87 2.08 -18.59
C SER A 365 24.62 1.38 -18.09
N GLY A 366 23.67 0.99 -18.97
CA GLY A 366 22.31 0.60 -18.57
C GLY A 366 21.49 1.74 -17.94
N GLN A 367 22.07 2.94 -17.85
CA GLN A 367 21.45 4.12 -17.24
C GLN A 367 20.15 4.52 -17.93
N TRP A 368 20.04 4.24 -19.22
CA TRP A 368 18.88 4.59 -20.04
C TRP A 368 17.91 3.42 -20.24
N ASP A 369 18.10 2.27 -19.59
CA ASP A 369 17.14 1.15 -19.67
C ASP A 369 15.75 1.52 -19.13
N SER A 370 15.69 2.57 -18.33
CA SER A 370 14.47 3.27 -17.97
C SER A 370 14.71 4.77 -18.08
N VAL A 371 13.74 5.50 -18.65
CA VAL A 371 13.74 6.97 -18.64
C VAL A 371 13.11 7.52 -17.37
N ALA A 372 12.84 6.66 -16.38
CA ALA A 372 12.15 7.05 -15.17
C ALA A 372 12.86 8.18 -14.41
N SER A 373 14.19 8.21 -14.48
CA SER A 373 14.99 9.27 -13.86
C SER A 373 14.76 10.64 -14.47
N CYS A 374 14.32 10.74 -15.74
CA CYS A 374 14.21 12.01 -16.47
C CYS A 374 13.08 12.92 -15.95
N TYR A 375 12.03 12.33 -15.37
CA TYR A 375 10.89 13.07 -14.79
C TYR A 375 10.93 13.11 -13.25
N MET A 376 12.08 12.75 -12.66
CA MET A 376 12.34 12.83 -11.22
C MET A 376 13.26 14.01 -10.91
N LEU A 377 13.41 14.34 -9.62
CA LEU A 377 14.19 15.50 -9.20
C LEU A 377 15.65 15.36 -9.63
N ASN A 378 16.19 16.42 -10.23
CA ASN A 378 17.54 16.45 -10.80
C ASN A 378 17.77 15.44 -11.94
N GLY A 379 16.70 14.93 -12.55
CA GLY A 379 16.74 14.12 -13.76
C GLY A 379 17.33 14.85 -14.96
N GLU A 380 17.91 14.08 -15.88
CA GLU A 380 18.33 14.62 -17.18
C GLU A 380 17.10 14.95 -18.03
N ASP A 381 17.23 15.96 -18.90
CA ASP A 381 16.17 16.26 -19.85
C ASP A 381 16.00 15.08 -20.82
N ILE A 382 14.77 14.59 -20.95
CA ILE A 382 14.47 13.46 -21.85
C ILE A 382 14.93 13.69 -23.29
N ARG A 383 15.04 14.95 -23.73
CA ARG A 383 15.52 15.31 -25.07
C ARG A 383 17.01 15.07 -25.28
N ASN A 384 17.78 14.93 -24.19
CA ASN A 384 19.21 14.65 -24.20
C ASN A 384 19.52 13.15 -24.11
N VAL A 385 18.51 12.30 -23.89
CA VAL A 385 18.66 10.84 -23.88
C VAL A 385 19.09 10.38 -25.27
N PRO A 386 20.15 9.54 -25.39
CA PRO A 386 20.61 9.04 -26.68
C PRO A 386 19.57 8.13 -27.34
N TRP A 387 19.44 8.29 -28.66
CA TRP A 387 18.56 7.51 -29.53
C TRP A 387 19.41 6.59 -30.41
N GLU A 388 19.02 5.32 -30.57
CA GLU A 388 19.60 4.40 -31.55
C GLU A 388 19.15 4.80 -32.97
N ASP A 389 20.11 5.23 -33.78
CA ASP A 389 20.10 5.31 -35.26
C ASP A 389 18.83 5.85 -35.96
N GLY A 390 18.08 6.76 -35.33
CA GLY A 390 17.04 7.56 -35.98
C GLY A 390 15.92 6.76 -36.65
N THR A 391 15.73 5.50 -36.26
CA THR A 391 14.61 4.67 -36.72
C THR A 391 13.37 5.05 -35.92
N THR A 392 12.22 5.09 -36.58
CA THR A 392 10.90 5.34 -35.96
C THR A 392 10.58 4.32 -34.85
N ASP A 393 11.23 3.16 -34.88
CA ASP A 393 10.99 2.02 -33.99
C ASP A 393 11.32 2.32 -32.51
N GLU A 394 12.26 3.22 -32.21
CA GLU A 394 12.57 3.61 -30.82
C GLU A 394 11.59 4.67 -30.27
N MET A 395 11.07 5.56 -31.13
CA MET A 395 10.01 6.49 -30.74
C MET A 395 8.70 5.73 -30.47
N ASP A 396 8.45 4.66 -31.23
CA ASP A 396 7.37 3.69 -30.99
C ASP A 396 7.62 2.77 -29.78
N ALA A 397 8.81 2.80 -29.19
CA ALA A 397 9.16 2.00 -28.01
C ALA A 397 8.74 2.66 -26.67
N PHE A 398 8.29 3.92 -26.71
CA PHE A 398 7.69 4.56 -25.54
C PHE A 398 6.35 3.93 -25.20
N VAL A 399 6.22 3.56 -23.93
CA VAL A 399 5.01 2.99 -23.37
C VAL A 399 4.50 3.88 -22.25
N SER A 400 3.19 3.99 -22.13
CA SER A 400 2.56 4.61 -20.97
C SER A 400 1.59 3.64 -20.34
N GLU A 401 1.71 3.48 -19.03
CA GLU A 401 0.83 2.63 -18.25
C GLU A 401 0.41 3.33 -16.97
N LEU A 402 -0.78 3.01 -16.47
CA LEU A 402 -1.21 3.47 -15.17
C LEU A 402 -0.30 2.91 -14.07
N LEU A 403 -0.10 3.72 -13.04
CA LEU A 403 0.47 3.26 -11.78
C LEU A 403 -0.73 2.90 -10.90
N TYR A 404 -0.95 1.61 -10.72
CA TYR A 404 -2.12 1.10 -10.04
C TYR A 404 -2.05 1.41 -8.55
N VAL A 405 -2.98 2.26 -8.10
CA VAL A 405 -3.11 2.67 -6.71
C VAL A 405 -3.82 1.56 -5.96
N HIS A 406 -3.04 0.77 -5.24
CA HIS A 406 -3.54 -0.30 -4.37
C HIS A 406 -3.51 0.10 -2.89
N SER A 407 -2.93 1.26 -2.54
CA SER A 407 -2.98 1.84 -1.20
C SER A 407 -4.40 1.86 -0.61
N LYS A 408 -4.50 1.80 0.73
CA LYS A 408 -5.71 2.15 1.49
C LYS A 408 -5.32 3.06 2.65
N LEU A 409 -5.17 4.34 2.32
CA LEU A 409 -4.60 5.38 3.16
C LEU A 409 -5.57 6.56 3.32
N LEU A 410 -5.65 7.09 4.53
CA LEU A 410 -6.15 8.43 4.81
C LEU A 410 -5.15 9.19 5.68
N ILE A 411 -4.84 10.43 5.31
CA ILE A 411 -4.06 11.37 6.13
C ILE A 411 -4.91 12.61 6.37
N ALA A 412 -5.08 13.03 7.62
CA ALA A 412 -5.81 14.25 7.97
C ALA A 412 -4.90 15.26 8.66
N ASP A 413 -4.92 16.50 8.16
CA ASP A 413 -4.29 17.69 8.73
C ASP A 413 -2.79 17.59 9.06
N ASP A 414 -2.06 16.65 8.44
CA ASP A 414 -0.71 16.25 8.85
C ASP A 414 -0.63 15.88 10.34
N ARG A 415 -1.68 15.28 10.91
CA ARG A 415 -1.71 14.85 12.32
C ARG A 415 -2.12 13.40 12.51
N VAL A 416 -3.08 12.92 11.73
CA VAL A 416 -3.68 11.59 11.86
C VAL A 416 -3.47 10.79 10.58
N VAL A 417 -3.11 9.52 10.71
CA VAL A 417 -2.98 8.57 9.58
C VAL A 417 -3.82 7.32 9.85
N ILE A 418 -4.65 6.94 8.89
CA ILE A 418 -5.27 5.60 8.83
C ILE A 418 -4.64 4.84 7.66
N CYS A 419 -4.12 3.65 7.93
CA CYS A 419 -3.55 2.78 6.89
C CYS A 419 -3.94 1.33 7.14
N GLY A 420 -4.26 0.58 6.09
CA GLY A 420 -4.67 -0.82 6.25
C GLY A 420 -5.00 -1.52 4.94
N SER A 421 -5.86 -2.53 5.03
CA SER A 421 -6.34 -3.32 3.88
C SER A 421 -7.71 -2.87 3.35
N ALA A 422 -8.47 -2.13 4.16
CA ALA A 422 -9.88 -1.81 3.88
C ALA A 422 -10.05 -0.77 2.75
N ASN A 423 -10.67 -1.21 1.66
CA ASN A 423 -11.06 -0.33 0.56
C ASN A 423 -12.23 0.59 0.93
N LEU A 424 -12.43 1.70 0.22
CA LEU A 424 -13.66 2.48 0.35
C LEU A 424 -14.79 1.83 -0.47
N ASN A 425 -15.41 0.81 0.11
CA ASN A 425 -16.60 0.14 -0.39
C ASN A 425 -17.32 -0.60 0.75
N ASP A 426 -18.56 -1.03 0.54
CA ASP A 426 -19.31 -1.76 1.56
C ASP A 426 -18.63 -3.08 1.97
N ARG A 427 -17.96 -3.75 1.03
CA ARG A 427 -17.26 -5.02 1.25
C ARG A 427 -16.21 -4.92 2.35
N SER A 428 -15.46 -3.82 2.41
CA SER A 428 -14.42 -3.60 3.40
C SER A 428 -14.91 -2.82 4.63
N GLN A 429 -15.95 -1.99 4.51
CA GLN A 429 -16.31 -1.01 5.54
C GLN A 429 -17.44 -1.46 6.49
N LEU A 430 -18.33 -2.38 6.07
CA LEU A 430 -19.50 -2.75 6.88
C LEU A 430 -19.21 -3.81 7.96
N GLY A 431 -18.08 -4.52 7.88
CA GLY A 431 -17.69 -5.55 8.85
C GLY A 431 -18.35 -6.92 8.67
N ASP A 432 -19.49 -6.98 7.97
CA ASP A 432 -20.24 -8.21 7.70
C ASP A 432 -19.87 -8.90 6.38
N HIS A 433 -19.01 -8.26 5.60
CA HIS A 433 -18.39 -8.77 4.38
C HIS A 433 -16.94 -9.15 4.66
N ASP A 434 -15.97 -8.70 3.85
CA ASP A 434 -14.57 -9.12 3.96
C ASP A 434 -13.98 -8.75 5.32
N SER A 435 -13.10 -9.62 5.82
CA SER A 435 -12.34 -9.31 7.02
C SER A 435 -11.16 -8.40 6.69
N GLU A 436 -11.11 -7.23 7.33
CA GLU A 436 -10.09 -6.22 7.09
C GLU A 436 -9.38 -5.82 8.37
N ILE A 437 -8.18 -5.27 8.23
CA ILE A 437 -7.41 -4.70 9.33
C ILE A 437 -6.82 -3.34 8.93
N ALA A 438 -6.81 -2.41 9.87
CA ALA A 438 -6.18 -1.10 9.70
C ALA A 438 -5.57 -0.63 11.02
N ILE A 439 -4.74 0.40 10.94
CA ILE A 439 -4.18 1.10 12.09
C ILE A 439 -4.47 2.60 11.97
N CYS A 440 -4.94 3.20 13.06
CA CYS A 440 -4.98 4.66 13.23
C CYS A 440 -3.74 5.09 14.01
N ILE A 441 -3.05 6.14 13.55
CA ILE A 441 -1.77 6.60 14.09
C ILE A 441 -1.86 8.10 14.37
N GLU A 442 -1.51 8.50 15.60
CA GLU A 442 -1.46 9.89 16.06
C GLU A 442 -0.11 10.18 16.72
N ASP A 443 0.87 10.64 15.94
CA ASP A 443 2.22 10.92 16.46
C ASP A 443 2.22 12.15 17.40
N PRO A 444 2.71 12.05 18.65
CA PRO A 444 2.75 13.18 19.57
C PRO A 444 3.87 14.16 19.25
N ARG A 445 4.83 13.78 18.40
CA ARG A 445 5.98 14.62 18.06
C ARG A 445 5.55 15.68 17.07
N GLU A 446 5.38 16.89 17.59
CA GLU A 446 4.96 18.02 16.78
C GLU A 446 6.13 18.72 16.10
N ILE A 447 5.89 19.14 14.86
CA ILE A 447 6.81 19.94 14.05
C ILE A 447 6.14 21.26 13.64
N ASP A 448 6.94 22.27 13.37
CA ASP A 448 6.46 23.50 12.76
C ASP A 448 6.18 23.27 11.27
N SER A 449 5.00 23.68 10.83
CA SER A 449 4.53 23.57 9.44
C SER A 449 3.65 24.77 9.09
N TYR A 450 3.07 24.76 7.90
CA TYR A 450 2.10 25.74 7.45
C TYR A 450 0.87 25.06 6.87
N MET A 451 -0.29 25.70 7.02
CA MET A 451 -1.55 25.27 6.46
C MET A 451 -2.32 26.49 5.97
N ALA A 452 -2.70 26.53 4.69
CA ALA A 452 -3.29 27.71 4.05
C ALA A 452 -2.50 29.03 4.32
N GLY A 453 -1.17 28.95 4.30
CA GLY A 453 -0.27 30.09 4.54
C GLY A 453 -0.18 30.56 6.00
N ARG A 454 -0.79 29.84 6.95
CA ARG A 454 -0.72 30.14 8.39
C ARG A 454 0.13 29.11 9.13
N PRO A 455 0.85 29.48 10.21
CA PRO A 455 1.59 28.51 11.02
C PRO A 455 0.67 27.40 11.56
N TRP A 456 1.13 26.15 11.48
CA TRP A 456 0.41 24.96 11.90
C TRP A 456 1.34 24.00 12.63
N ARG A 457 0.85 23.37 13.71
CA ARG A 457 1.56 22.31 14.42
C ARG A 457 1.16 20.98 13.80
N ALA A 458 1.98 20.49 12.88
CA ALA A 458 1.83 19.16 12.30
C ALA A 458 2.52 18.10 13.18
N THR A 459 2.36 16.82 12.86
CA THR A 459 3.06 15.71 13.52
C THR A 459 4.08 15.09 12.59
N GLU A 460 5.22 14.65 13.14
CA GLU A 460 6.39 14.20 12.39
C GLU A 460 6.06 13.03 11.43
N PHE A 461 5.33 12.01 11.90
CA PHE A 461 4.92 10.86 11.08
C PHE A 461 3.97 11.25 9.94
N ALA A 462 2.86 11.92 10.24
CA ALA A 462 1.85 12.23 9.24
C ALA A 462 2.39 13.22 8.19
N ALA A 463 3.12 14.25 8.64
CA ALA A 463 3.71 15.24 7.75
C ALA A 463 4.78 14.64 6.84
N SER A 464 5.72 13.84 7.38
CA SER A 464 6.79 13.24 6.58
C SER A 464 6.21 12.26 5.56
N LEU A 465 5.26 11.42 5.96
CA LEU A 465 4.57 10.49 5.05
C LEU A 465 3.87 11.24 3.90
N ARG A 466 3.04 12.23 4.22
CA ARG A 466 2.31 13.00 3.20
C ARG A 466 3.26 13.75 2.27
N ARG A 467 4.32 14.37 2.79
CA ARG A 467 5.34 15.06 1.97
C ARG A 467 6.08 14.10 1.05
N LEU A 468 6.53 12.93 1.56
CA LEU A 468 7.18 11.92 0.73
C LEU A 468 6.28 11.44 -0.41
N ILE A 469 5.01 11.18 -0.11
CA ILE A 469 4.02 10.77 -1.11
C ILE A 469 3.83 11.87 -2.17
N PHE A 470 3.66 13.13 -1.75
CA PHE A 470 3.47 14.25 -2.67
C PHE A 470 4.71 14.44 -3.54
N ARG A 471 5.90 14.40 -2.95
CA ARG A 471 7.14 14.52 -3.70
C ARG A 471 7.32 13.38 -4.69
N LYS A 472 6.96 12.15 -4.33
CA LYS A 472 6.95 11.01 -5.27
C LYS A 472 6.03 11.28 -6.46
N HIS A 473 4.78 11.67 -6.19
CA HIS A 473 3.78 11.88 -7.24
C HIS A 473 4.04 13.11 -8.12
N LEU A 474 4.73 14.12 -7.57
CA LEU A 474 5.08 15.36 -8.27
C LEU A 474 6.48 15.32 -8.92
N GLY A 475 7.22 14.20 -8.82
CA GLY A 475 8.58 14.10 -9.36
C GLY A 475 9.63 14.92 -8.60
N LEU A 476 9.36 15.25 -7.33
CA LEU A 476 10.24 16.03 -6.44
C LEU A 476 11.12 15.14 -5.55
N LEU A 477 11.25 13.85 -5.85
CA LEU A 477 12.26 12.98 -5.23
C LEU A 477 13.35 12.68 -6.25
N PRO A 478 14.63 12.55 -5.83
CA PRO A 478 15.65 11.99 -6.70
C PRO A 478 15.26 10.59 -7.17
N ALA A 479 15.72 10.21 -8.37
CA ALA A 479 15.57 8.85 -8.87
C ALA A 479 16.19 7.86 -7.86
N GLN A 480 15.40 6.85 -7.47
CA GLN A 480 15.82 5.86 -6.48
C GLN A 480 16.56 4.70 -7.17
N ASP A 481 17.73 4.36 -6.65
CA ASP A 481 18.50 3.21 -7.13
C ASP A 481 18.12 1.96 -6.33
N VAL A 482 17.36 1.07 -6.96
CA VAL A 482 16.85 -0.17 -6.33
C VAL A 482 17.97 -1.13 -5.90
N THR A 483 19.20 -0.96 -6.40
CA THR A 483 20.36 -1.79 -6.05
C THR A 483 21.09 -1.29 -4.81
N ARG A 484 20.74 -0.09 -4.34
CA ARG A 484 21.38 0.58 -3.20
C ARG A 484 20.38 0.71 -2.06
N PRO A 485 20.32 -0.26 -1.13
CA PRO A 485 19.40 -0.18 -0.01
C PRO A 485 19.72 1.05 0.85
N ASP A 486 18.67 1.71 1.32
CA ASP A 486 18.73 2.74 2.33
C ASP A 486 17.89 2.35 3.56
N GLN A 487 17.72 3.26 4.51
CA GLN A 487 16.98 3.01 5.74
C GLN A 487 15.51 2.61 5.50
N ASN A 488 14.92 2.98 4.37
CA ASN A 488 13.55 2.60 4.00
C ASN A 488 13.45 1.13 3.53
N PHE A 489 14.58 0.45 3.29
CA PHE A 489 14.65 -0.97 2.95
C PHE A 489 14.81 -1.84 4.21
N GLU A 490 15.32 -1.24 5.29
CA GLU A 490 15.67 -1.95 6.51
C GLU A 490 14.41 -2.38 7.28
N PRO A 491 14.47 -3.50 8.02
CA PRO A 491 13.34 -3.97 8.81
C PRO A 491 13.12 -3.08 10.05
N ILE A 492 12.15 -3.49 10.87
CA ILE A 492 11.83 -2.88 12.16
C ILE A 492 13.09 -2.56 12.98
N GLY A 493 13.23 -1.31 13.42
CA GLY A 493 14.31 -0.84 14.30
C GLY A 493 15.22 0.23 13.69
N VAL A 494 15.12 0.46 12.39
CA VAL A 494 15.76 1.57 11.68
C VAL A 494 14.67 2.58 11.29
N PRO A 495 14.66 3.81 11.83
CA PRO A 495 13.70 4.82 11.43
C PRO A 495 13.90 5.24 9.96
N ASN A 496 12.81 5.52 9.25
CA ASN A 496 12.89 6.15 7.94
C ASN A 496 13.50 7.55 8.08
N ALA A 497 14.43 7.89 7.19
CA ALA A 497 15.00 9.24 7.13
C ALA A 497 14.07 10.18 6.35
N TYR A 498 14.00 11.43 6.82
CA TYR A 498 13.34 12.52 6.12
C TYR A 498 14.19 13.79 6.18
N ASP A 499 14.36 14.46 5.05
CA ASP A 499 15.18 15.66 4.86
C ASP A 499 14.38 16.94 5.15
N TRP A 500 14.05 17.17 6.42
CA TRP A 500 13.27 18.32 6.87
C TRP A 500 13.87 19.66 6.42
N GLY A 501 13.02 20.53 5.86
CA GLY A 501 13.41 21.88 5.45
C GLY A 501 14.20 21.94 4.13
N SER A 502 14.15 20.88 3.32
CA SER A 502 14.64 20.96 1.94
C SER A 502 13.76 21.87 1.07
N ARG A 503 14.28 22.30 -0.07
CA ARG A 503 13.55 23.19 -0.99
C ARG A 503 12.22 22.58 -1.44
N GLU A 504 12.19 21.26 -1.56
CA GLU A 504 11.04 20.46 -1.96
C GLU A 504 9.95 20.39 -0.87
N ASP A 505 10.20 20.88 0.36
CA ASP A 505 9.16 21.15 1.36
C ASP A 505 8.37 22.42 1.08
N GLU A 506 8.94 23.35 0.32
CA GLU A 506 8.33 24.65 0.00
C GLU A 506 7.57 24.65 -1.34
N ALA A 507 7.58 23.52 -2.05
CA ALA A 507 7.10 23.38 -3.43
C ALA A 507 5.57 23.24 -3.58
#